data_AF-A0A8E1VXQ0-F1
#
_entry.id   AF-A0A8E1VXQ0-F1
#
_cell.length_a   1.000
_cell.length_b   1.000
_cell.length_c   1.000
_cell.angle_alpha   90.00
_cell.angle_beta   90.00
_cell.angle_gamma   90.00
#
_symmetry.space_group_name_H-M   'P 1'
#
loop_
_entity.id
_entity.type
_entity.pdbx_description
1 polymer ?
#
loop_
_entity_poly.entity_id
_entity_poly.type
_entity_poly.pdbx_seq_one_letter_code
_entity_poly.pdbx_strand_id
1 'polypeptide(L)'
;MLDLHITDDHGFDRIITVKPRQLLVFERLTGIPFSKMEDDGVSMAQLYQLAHIAMRVHHSETPAELAEFELRYDVMPVGDGETDASDPGRAAA
;
A
#
# COMPACT_ATOMS: atom_id res chain seq x y z
N MET A 1 12.20 -2.63 8.95
CA MET A 1 12.13 -1.79 7.73
C MET A 1 12.33 -2.73 6.58
N LEU A 2 11.56 -2.58 5.51
CA LEU A 2 11.61 -3.46 4.35
C LEU A 2 11.80 -2.58 3.11
N ASP A 3 12.77 -2.90 2.27
CA ASP A 3 12.95 -2.22 0.98
C ASP A 3 12.39 -3.10 -0.13
N LEU A 4 11.41 -2.57 -0.86
CA LEU A 4 10.80 -3.23 -2.00
C LEU A 4 11.44 -2.71 -3.28
N HIS A 5 12.12 -3.59 -4.00
CA HIS A 5 12.72 -3.29 -5.29
C HIS A 5 11.77 -3.77 -6.38
N ILE A 6 11.18 -2.84 -7.12
CA ILE A 6 10.22 -3.12 -8.18
C ILE A 6 10.90 -2.80 -9.51
N THR A 7 11.17 -3.84 -10.28
CA THR A 7 11.76 -3.75 -11.62
C THR A 7 10.82 -4.43 -12.61
N ASP A 8 10.47 -3.74 -13.70
CA ASP A 8 9.73 -4.33 -14.83
C ASP A 8 10.49 -4.24 -16.16
N ASP A 9 10.08 -5.05 -17.14
CA ASP A 9 10.68 -5.09 -18.49
C ASP A 9 10.42 -3.81 -19.30
N HIS A 10 9.59 -2.90 -18.79
CA HIS A 10 9.21 -1.64 -19.40
C HIS A 10 9.98 -0.45 -18.82
N GLY A 11 11.02 -0.70 -18.00
CA GLY A 11 11.92 0.31 -17.46
C GLY A 11 11.42 1.00 -16.20
N PHE A 12 10.42 0.45 -15.51
CA PHE A 12 10.05 0.88 -14.17
C PHE A 12 11.03 0.25 -13.18
N ASP A 13 11.94 1.05 -12.62
CA ASP A 13 12.87 0.61 -11.57
C ASP A 13 12.75 1.54 -10.35
N ARG A 14 12.24 1.01 -9.24
CA ARG A 14 11.98 1.78 -8.03
C ARG A 14 12.31 1.00 -6.77
N ILE A 15 12.91 1.72 -5.82
CA ILE A 15 13.11 1.26 -4.45
C ILE A 15 12.09 1.98 -3.56
N ILE A 16 11.21 1.22 -2.94
CA ILE A 16 10.18 1.72 -2.03
C ILE A 16 10.52 1.25 -0.62
N THR A 17 10.93 2.17 0.24
CA THR A 17 11.20 1.87 1.64
C THR A 17 9.90 1.86 2.44
N VAL A 18 9.56 0.67 2.96
CA VAL A 18 8.43 0.43 3.83
C VAL A 18 8.83 0.58 5.29
N LYS A 19 8.28 1.61 5.91
CA LYS A 19 8.41 1.96 7.33
C LYS A 19 7.49 1.09 8.20
N PRO A 20 7.81 0.87 9.48
CA PRO A 20 6.99 0.07 10.38
C PRO A 20 5.51 0.48 10.44
N ARG A 21 5.21 1.78 10.38
CA ARG A 21 3.83 2.29 10.35
C ARG A 21 3.05 1.80 9.13
N GLN A 22 3.70 1.68 7.96
CA GLN A 22 3.07 1.22 6.73
C GLN A 22 2.80 -0.29 6.76
N LEU A 23 3.70 -1.07 7.38
CA LEU A 23 3.45 -2.50 7.65
C LEU A 23 2.19 -2.68 8.51
N LEU A 24 2.04 -1.90 9.59
CA LEU A 24 0.84 -1.96 10.44
C LEU A 24 -0.44 -1.59 9.68
N VAL A 25 -0.38 -0.62 8.76
CA VAL A 25 -1.51 -0.26 7.90
C VAL A 25 -1.85 -1.41 6.95
N PHE A 26 -0.85 -2.04 6.34
CA PHE A 26 -1.04 -3.21 5.49
C PHE A 26 -1.70 -4.38 6.24
N GLU A 27 -1.22 -4.72 7.44
CA GLU A 27 -1.81 -5.79 8.24
C GLU A 27 -3.27 -5.50 8.59
N ARG A 28 -3.58 -4.24 8.93
CA ARG A 28 -4.96 -3.81 9.24
C ARG A 28 -5.88 -3.90 8.03
N LEU A 29 -5.40 -3.57 6.82
CA LEU A 29 -6.21 -3.54 5.61
C LEU A 29 -6.39 -4.94 4.99
N THR A 30 -5.38 -5.80 5.08
CA THR A 30 -5.39 -7.12 4.44
C THR A 30 -5.78 -8.25 5.41
N GLY A 31 -5.66 -8.02 6.72
CA GLY A 31 -5.82 -9.06 7.74
C GLY A 31 -4.67 -10.07 7.78
N ILE A 32 -3.61 -9.83 7.00
CA ILE A 32 -2.46 -10.72 6.87
C ILE A 32 -1.31 -10.15 7.69
N PRO A 33 -0.85 -10.83 8.74
CA PRO A 33 0.32 -10.39 9.48
C PRO A 33 1.56 -10.48 8.59
N PHE A 34 2.44 -9.48 8.67
CA PHE A 34 3.65 -9.40 7.87
C PHE A 34 4.54 -10.63 8.05
N SER A 35 4.60 -11.19 9.27
CA SER A 35 5.36 -12.42 9.55
C SER A 35 4.93 -13.62 8.70
N LYS A 36 3.65 -13.68 8.27
CA LYS A 36 3.15 -14.79 7.43
C LYS A 36 3.44 -14.60 5.95
N MET A 37 3.80 -13.39 5.52
CA MET A 37 4.23 -13.16 4.14
C MET A 37 5.52 -13.95 3.86
N GLU A 38 6.45 -14.00 4.83
CA GLU A 38 7.72 -14.72 4.68
C GLU A 38 7.54 -16.26 4.64
N ASP A 39 6.52 -16.80 5.33
CA ASP A 39 6.32 -18.24 5.51
C ASP A 39 5.47 -18.91 4.41
N ASP A 40 4.39 -18.27 3.96
CA ASP A 40 3.39 -18.90 3.08
C ASP A 40 3.61 -18.63 1.58
N GLY A 41 4.73 -17.97 1.24
CA GLY A 41 5.02 -17.51 -0.10
C GLY A 41 4.21 -16.25 -0.44
N VAL A 42 4.90 -15.11 -0.50
CA VAL A 42 4.25 -13.83 -0.80
C VAL A 42 3.65 -13.85 -2.20
N SER A 43 2.36 -13.58 -2.32
CA SER A 43 1.76 -13.32 -3.63
C SER A 43 2.19 -11.95 -4.15
N MET A 44 2.44 -11.85 -5.45
CA MET A 44 2.81 -10.57 -6.07
C MET A 44 1.78 -9.45 -5.80
N ALA A 45 0.50 -9.80 -5.73
CA ALA A 45 -0.57 -8.85 -5.38
C ALA A 45 -0.38 -8.23 -3.98
N GLN A 46 0.06 -9.01 -2.99
CA GLN A 46 0.35 -8.49 -1.64
C GLN A 46 1.55 -7.55 -1.64
N LEU A 47 2.59 -7.85 -2.43
CA LEU A 47 3.75 -6.97 -2.58
C LEU A 47 3.35 -5.64 -3.23
N TYR A 48 2.53 -5.67 -4.27
CA TYR A 48 2.04 -4.46 -4.91
C TYR A 48 1.13 -3.64 -3.98
N GLN A 49 0.28 -4.30 -3.20
CA GLN A 49 -0.55 -3.62 -2.19
C GLN A 49 0.30 -2.95 -1.10
N LEU A 50 1.38 -3.60 -0.67
CA LEU A 50 2.30 -3.03 0.33
C LEU A 50 3.08 -1.85 -0.24
N ALA A 51 3.58 -1.99 -1.46
CA ALA A 51 4.25 -0.91 -2.20
C ALA A 51 3.34 0.31 -2.36
N HIS A 52 2.08 0.09 -2.74
CA HIS A 52 1.07 1.15 -2.89
C HIS A 52 0.84 1.92 -1.58
N ILE A 53 0.65 1.21 -0.47
CA ILE A 53 0.49 1.84 0.86
C ILE A 53 1.73 2.65 1.23
N ALA A 54 2.93 2.12 0.93
CA ALA A 54 4.17 2.80 1.24
C ALA A 54 4.39 4.07 0.40
N MET A 55 4.05 4.02 -0.89
CA MET A 55 4.09 5.17 -1.80
C MET A 55 3.09 6.26 -1.37
N ARG A 56 1.86 5.89 -0.98
CA ARG A 56 0.83 6.86 -0.58
C ARG A 56 1.19 7.67 0.66
N VAL A 57 1.82 7.03 1.65
CA VAL A 57 2.15 7.68 2.94
C VAL A 57 3.40 8.58 2.83
N HIS A 58 4.15 8.50 1.74
CA HIS A 58 5.26 9.41 1.44
C HIS A 58 4.75 10.62 0.63
N HIS A 59 4.64 11.79 1.26
CA HIS A 59 4.27 13.03 0.57
C HIS A 59 5.49 13.92 0.28
N SER A 60 5.75 14.11 -1.01
CA SER A 60 6.13 15.41 -1.59
C SER A 60 6.17 15.41 -3.13
N GLU A 61 6.35 14.27 -3.80
CA GLU A 61 6.51 14.19 -5.29
C GLU A 61 5.71 13.05 -5.96
N THR A 62 4.71 12.51 -5.28
CA THR A 62 4.08 11.20 -5.55
C THR A 62 2.82 11.11 -6.44
N PRO A 63 2.20 12.17 -7.02
CA PRO A 63 0.96 11.97 -7.79
C PRO A 63 1.14 11.21 -9.11
N ALA A 64 2.14 11.56 -9.91
CA ALA A 64 2.32 10.99 -11.25
C ALA A 64 2.79 9.54 -11.19
N GLU A 65 3.74 9.26 -10.29
CA GLU A 65 4.33 7.92 -10.13
C GLU A 65 3.35 6.94 -9.47
N LEU A 66 2.49 7.42 -8.55
CA LEU A 66 1.42 6.61 -7.97
C LEU A 66 0.36 6.26 -9.02
N ALA A 67 -0.05 7.21 -9.85
CA ALA A 67 -1.00 6.95 -10.93
C ALA A 67 -0.42 5.97 -11.97
N GLU A 68 0.86 6.10 -12.32
CA GLU A 68 1.54 5.13 -13.19
C GLU A 68 1.61 3.73 -12.56
N PHE A 69 1.85 3.64 -11.26
CA PHE A 69 1.84 2.38 -10.52
C PHE A 69 0.45 1.73 -10.50
N GLU A 70 -0.61 2.49 -10.21
CA GLU A 70 -2.00 2.02 -10.19
C GLU A 70 -2.51 1.58 -11.57
N LEU A 71 -2.04 2.21 -12.65
CA LEU A 71 -2.36 1.80 -14.02
C LEU A 71 -1.66 0.50 -14.43
N ARG A 72 -0.45 0.25 -13.93
CA ARG A 72 0.41 -0.88 -14.32
C ARG A 72 0.15 -2.14 -13.50
N TYR A 73 -0.15 -1.99 -12.21
CA TYR A 73 -0.35 -3.10 -11.29
C TYR A 73 -1.80 -3.16 -10.86
N ASP A 74 -2.41 -4.35 -10.88
CA ASP A 74 -3.79 -4.60 -10.44
C ASP A 74 -3.88 -4.48 -8.91
N VAL A 75 -3.83 -3.24 -8.42
CA VAL A 75 -4.01 -2.87 -7.02
C VAL A 75 -5.36 -2.17 -6.87
N MET A 76 -6.05 -2.44 -5.76
CA MET A 76 -7.28 -1.71 -5.49
C MET A 76 -6.95 -0.22 -5.31
N PRO A 77 -7.66 0.70 -5.99
CA PRO A 77 -7.53 2.12 -5.73
C PRO A 77 -7.88 2.34 -4.26
N VAL A 78 -6.90 2.78 -3.47
CA VAL A 78 -7.15 3.00 -2.05
C VAL A 78 -7.92 4.30 -1.96
N GLY A 79 -9.23 4.19 -1.69
CA GLY A 79 -10.10 5.35 -1.53
C GLY A 79 -9.45 6.42 -0.66
N ASP A 80 -9.72 7.68 -0.98
CA ASP A 80 -9.39 8.82 -0.14
C ASP A 80 -9.92 8.53 1.26
N GLY A 81 -9.03 8.09 2.15
CA GLY A 81 -9.34 7.79 3.55
C GLY A 81 -9.69 9.04 4.36
N GLU A 82 -10.12 10.10 3.68
CA GLU A 82 -10.77 11.29 4.22
C GLU A 82 -12.26 11.38 3.81
N THR A 83 -12.80 10.36 3.16
CA THR A 83 -14.25 10.27 2.90
C THR A 83 -14.82 9.03 3.56
N ASP A 84 -15.37 9.26 4.75
CA ASP A 84 -16.49 8.51 5.32
C ASP A 84 -16.24 7.03 5.67
N ALA A 85 -15.47 6.84 6.75
CA ALA A 85 -15.82 5.81 7.72
C ALA A 85 -16.44 6.49 8.94
N SER A 86 -17.68 6.96 8.74
CA SER A 86 -18.77 7.10 9.71
C SER A 86 -18.35 7.19 11.17
N ASP A 87 -18.34 8.41 11.68
CA ASP A 87 -18.44 8.74 13.11
C ASP A 87 -19.58 7.93 13.77
N PRO A 88 -19.31 6.98 14.68
CA PRO A 88 -20.36 6.27 15.42
C PRO A 88 -20.94 7.13 16.57
N GLY A 89 -20.78 8.47 16.51
CA GLY A 89 -21.19 9.42 17.55
C GLY A 89 -22.42 10.30 17.25
N ARG A 90 -23.10 10.16 16.10
CA ARG A 90 -24.31 10.95 15.79
C ARG A 90 -25.58 10.10 15.60
N ALA A 91 -25.91 9.32 16.62
CA ALA A 91 -27.24 8.73 16.76
C ALA A 91 -27.67 8.68 18.24
N ALA A 92 -27.68 9.84 18.91
CA ALA A 92 -28.42 10.06 20.16
C ALA A 92 -28.44 11.56 20.50
N ALA A 93 -29.38 12.31 19.91
CA ALA A 93 -29.98 13.53 20.47
C ALA A 93 -31.31 13.80 19.77
#